data_AF-A0A8H7FEA8-F1
#
_entry.id   AF-A0A8H7FEA8-F1
#
_cell.length_a   1.000
_cell.length_b   1.000
_cell.length_c   1.000
_cell.angle_alpha   90.00
_cell.angle_beta   90.00
_cell.angle_gamma   90.00
#
_symmetry.space_group_name_H-M   'P 1'
#
loop_
_entity.id
_entity.type
_entity.pdbx_description
1 polymer ?
#
loop_
_entity_poly.entity_id
_entity_poly.type
_entity_poly.pdbx_seq_one_letter_code
_entity_poly.pdbx_strand_id
1 'polypeptide(L)' 'MGMQATIRLMGGATMKESDHRGFIKAHTDGTLVKPEDAGHVIAKLALHAPKILSGKFVSWDSEECADYRRKD' A
#
# COMPACT_ATOMS: atom_id res chain seq x y z
N MET A 1 1.44 10.81 -15.99
CA MET A 1 2.58 10.47 -15.09
C MET A 1 2.02 10.19 -13.70
N GLY A 2 2.38 9.08 -13.07
CA GLY A 2 1.88 8.72 -11.73
C GLY A 2 2.70 9.34 -10.61
N MET A 3 2.08 9.56 -9.44
CA MET A 3 2.70 10.15 -8.24
C MET A 3 4.06 9.51 -7.89
N GLN A 4 4.12 8.18 -7.92
CA GLN A 4 5.33 7.39 -7.64
C GLN A 4 6.50 7.72 -8.58
N ALA A 5 6.21 7.98 -9.86
CA ALA A 5 7.24 8.39 -10.83
C ALA A 5 7.77 9.80 -10.54
N THR A 6 6.88 10.72 -10.16
CA THR A 6 7.26 12.08 -9.75
C THR A 6 8.15 12.08 -8.50
N ILE A 7 7.84 11.26 -7.49
CA ILE A 7 8.64 11.15 -6.26
C ILE A 7 10.06 10.64 -6.57
N ARG A 8 10.19 9.63 -7.44
CA ARG A 8 11.53 9.14 -7.82
C ARG A 8 12.33 10.18 -8.62
N LEU A 9 11.67 10.94 -9.49
CA LEU A 9 12.33 11.95 -10.33
C LEU A 9 12.71 13.23 -9.57
N MET A 10 11.83 13.74 -8.70
CA MET A 10 11.96 15.07 -8.09
C MET A 10 12.16 15.03 -6.57
N GLY A 11 11.89 13.91 -5.91
CA GLY A 11 11.89 13.81 -4.44
C GLY A 11 13.27 13.95 -3.80
N GLY A 12 14.36 13.74 -4.54
CA GLY A 12 15.72 13.87 -4.00
C GLY A 12 16.09 15.29 -3.56
N ALA A 13 15.38 16.32 -4.06
CA ALA A 13 15.66 17.72 -3.70
C ALA A 13 14.88 18.21 -2.45
N THR A 14 13.79 17.54 -2.07
CA THR A 14 12.88 18.02 -1.02
C THR A 14 12.66 17.01 0.10
N MET A 15 12.95 15.73 -0.12
CA MET A 15 12.79 14.66 0.87
C MET A 15 14.12 14.34 1.53
N LYS A 16 14.04 13.71 2.71
CA LYS A 16 15.22 13.09 3.32
C LYS A 16 15.74 12.00 2.39
N GLU A 17 17.07 11.92 2.27
CA GLU A 17 17.73 10.96 1.38
C GLU A 17 17.34 9.50 1.71
N SER A 18 17.15 9.17 2.99
CA SER A 18 16.65 7.86 3.44
C SER A 18 15.33 7.48 2.79
N ASP A 19 14.39 8.42 2.73
CA ASP A 19 13.02 8.20 2.29
C ASP A 19 12.99 8.09 0.77
N HIS A 20 13.69 9.00 0.07
CA HIS A 20 13.83 8.95 -1.39
C HIS A 20 14.49 7.65 -1.86
N ARG A 21 15.56 7.21 -1.18
CA ARG A 21 16.20 5.91 -1.45
C ARG A 21 15.25 4.74 -1.24
N GLY A 22 14.35 4.82 -0.25
CA GLY A 22 13.29 3.82 -0.04
C GLY A 22 12.36 3.69 -1.25
N PHE A 23 11.90 4.82 -1.82
CA PHE A 23 11.04 4.80 -3.03
C PHE A 23 11.76 4.28 -4.27
N ILE A 24 13.05 4.57 -4.42
CA ILE A 24 13.87 4.00 -5.51
C ILE A 24 14.00 2.49 -5.32
N LYS A 25 14.39 2.05 -4.13
CA LYS A 25 14.60 0.64 -3.83
C LYS A 25 13.33 -0.19 -4.02
N ALA A 26 12.18 0.27 -3.52
CA ALA A 26 10.91 -0.45 -3.69
C ALA A 26 10.52 -0.64 -5.17
N HIS A 27 10.88 0.32 -6.03
CA HIS A 27 10.67 0.21 -7.46
C HIS A 27 11.67 -0.76 -8.12
N THR A 28 12.96 -0.66 -7.77
CA THR A 28 14.01 -1.52 -8.33
C THR A 28 13.84 -2.99 -7.91
N ASP A 29 13.45 -3.23 -6.66
CA ASP A 29 13.27 -4.56 -6.09
C ASP A 29 11.92 -5.20 -6.50
N GLY A 30 11.06 -4.46 -7.22
CA GLY A 30 9.77 -4.97 -7.68
C GLY A 30 8.76 -5.22 -6.55
N THR A 31 8.93 -4.61 -5.37
CA THR A 31 8.05 -4.79 -4.20
C THR A 31 6.83 -3.87 -4.21
N LEU A 32 6.65 -3.08 -5.27
CA LEU A 32 5.48 -2.26 -5.48
C LEU A 32 4.26 -3.14 -5.78
N VAL A 33 3.34 -3.19 -4.81
CA VAL A 33 2.05 -3.86 -5.00
C VAL A 33 1.16 -3.10 -5.97
N LYS A 34 0.27 -3.84 -6.62
CA LYS A 34 -0.74 -3.22 -7.47
C LYS A 34 -1.73 -2.44 -6.59
N PRO A 35 -2.06 -1.19 -6.93
CA PRO A 35 -2.97 -0.38 -6.12
C PRO A 35 -4.36 -1.02 -6.00
N GLU A 36 -4.76 -1.84 -6.97
CA GLU A 36 -6.04 -2.56 -6.97
C GLU A 36 -6.13 -3.59 -5.83
N ASP A 37 -5.01 -4.19 -5.41
CA ASP A 37 -5.00 -5.25 -4.39
C ASP A 37 -5.32 -4.66 -3.02
N ALA A 38 -4.61 -3.60 -2.63
CA ALA A 38 -4.87 -2.88 -1.40
C ALA A 38 -6.24 -2.17 -1.43
N GLY A 39 -6.60 -1.58 -2.58
CA GLY A 39 -7.88 -0.91 -2.76
C GLY A 39 -9.08 -1.86 -2.60
N HIS A 40 -8.98 -3.09 -3.11
CA HIS A 40 -10.03 -4.10 -2.97
C HIS A 40 -10.26 -4.50 -1.51
N VAL A 41 -9.19 -4.70 -0.74
CA VAL A 41 -9.27 -5.02 0.70
C VAL A 41 -9.98 -3.90 1.44
N ILE A 42 -9.62 -2.64 1.19
CA ILE A 42 -10.25 -1.48 1.84
C ILE A 42 -11.74 -1.40 1.51
N ALA A 43 -12.11 -1.58 0.24
CA ALA A 43 -13.52 -1.57 -0.18
C ALA A 43 -14.32 -2.69 0.48
N LYS A 44 -13.75 -3.90 0.58
CA LYS A 44 -14.42 -5.05 1.16
C LYS A 44 -14.53 -4.96 2.69
N LEU A 45 -13.54 -4.40 3.36
CA LEU A 45 -13.62 -4.04 4.78
C LEU A 45 -14.72 -3.00 5.02
N ALA A 46 -14.84 -1.97 4.17
CA ALA A 46 -15.90 -0.97 4.34
C ALA A 46 -17.33 -1.56 4.28
N LEU A 47 -17.52 -2.64 3.52
CA LEU A 47 -18.82 -3.31 3.36
C LEU A 47 -19.06 -4.45 4.37
N HIS A 48 -18.00 -5.16 4.76
CA HIS A 48 -18.11 -6.44 5.47
C HIS A 48 -17.20 -6.56 6.71
N ALA A 49 -16.62 -5.46 7.20
CA ALA A 49 -15.75 -5.51 8.37
C ALA A 49 -16.50 -6.06 9.61
N PRO A 50 -15.99 -7.13 10.24
CA PRO A 50 -16.56 -7.67 11.44
C PRO A 50 -16.24 -6.75 12.62
N LYS A 51 -17.14 -6.74 13.62
CA LYS A 51 -16.99 -5.89 14.82
C LYS A 51 -15.68 -6.12 15.58
N ILE A 52 -15.08 -7.31 15.45
CA ILE A 52 -13.79 -7.65 16.08
C ILE A 52 -12.61 -6.80 15.56
N LEU A 53 -12.74 -6.22 14.37
CA LEU A 53 -11.74 -5.33 13.78
C LEU A 53 -12.01 -3.84 14.10
N SER A 54 -13.14 -3.53 14.74
CA SER A 54 -13.50 -2.16 15.09
C SER A 54 -12.49 -1.56 16.07
N GLY A 55 -11.91 -0.41 15.70
CA GLY A 55 -10.92 0.30 16.51
C GLY A 55 -9.49 -0.25 16.43
N LYS A 56 -9.25 -1.29 15.62
CA LYS A 56 -7.90 -1.82 15.38
C LYS A 56 -7.25 -1.17 14.16
N PHE A 57 -5.93 -1.04 14.21
CA PHE A 57 -5.11 -0.75 13.04
C PHE A 57 -4.64 -2.08 12.43
N VAL A 58 -5.11 -2.40 11.23
CA VAL A 58 -4.77 -3.63 10.50
C VAL A 58 -4.08 -3.30 9.19
N SER A 59 -3.10 -4.11 8.82
CA SER A 59 -2.47 -4.04 7.50
C SER A 59 -3.33 -4.80 6.48
N TRP A 60 -3.40 -4.31 5.24
CA TRP A 60 -4.19 -4.93 4.17
C TRP A 60 -3.70 -6.34 3.80
N ASP A 61 -2.41 -6.61 4.04
CA ASP A 61 -1.73 -7.88 3.81
C ASP A 61 -1.61 -8.75 5.09
N SER A 62 -2.27 -8.36 6.19
CA SER A 62 -2.32 -9.19 7.41
C SER A 62 -3.24 -10.39 7.23
N GLU A 63 -3.02 -11.45 8.01
CA GLU A 63 -3.87 -12.66 7.99
C GLU A 63 -5.34 -12.35 8.34
N GLU A 64 -5.57 -11.39 9.24
CA GLU A 64 -6.92 -10.90 9.57
C GLU A 64 -7.67 -10.35 8.35
N CYS A 65 -6.92 -9.89 7.33
CA CYS A 65 -7.49 -9.38 6.09
C CYS A 65 -7.51 -10.39 4.93
N ALA A 66 -7.09 -11.64 5.14
CA ALA A 66 -6.95 -12.64 4.08
C ALA A 66 -8.27 -12.86 3.30
N ASP A 67 -9.41 -12.90 3.99
CA ASP A 67 -10.73 -13.07 3.39
C ASP A 67 -11.16 -11.88 2.53
N TYR A 68 -10.57 -10.70 2.73
CA TYR A 68 -10.89 -9.48 2.00
C TYR A 68 -10.03 -9.26 0.76
N ARG A 69 -8.97 -10.05 0.58
CA ARG A 69 -8.10 -9.92 -0.58
C ARG A 69 -8.82 -10.31 -1.86
N ARG A 70 -8.40 -9.70 -2.95
CA ARG A 70 -8.85 -10.06 -4.29
C ARG A 70 -8.41 -11.50 -4.56
N LYS A 71 -9.37 -12.34 -4.94
CA LYS A 71 -9.09 -13.66 -5.53
C LYS A 71 -9.16 -13.44 -7.04
N ASP A 72 -8.05 -13.60 -7.73
CA ASP A 72 -8.00 -13.54 -9.19
C ASP A 72 -8.81 -14.67 -9.83
#